data_AF-A0A4R0QY15-F1
#
_entry.id   AF-A0A4R0QY15-F1
#
_cell.length_a   1.000
_cell.length_b   1.000
_cell.length_c   1.000
_cell.angle_alpha   90.00
_cell.angle_beta   90.00
_cell.angle_gamma   90.00
#
_symmetry.space_group_name_H-M   'P 1'
#
loop_
_entity.id
_entity.type
_entity.pdbx_description
1 polymer ?
#
loop_
_entity_poly.entity_id
_entity_poly.type
_entity_poly.pdbx_seq_one_letter_code
_entity_poly.pdbx_strand_id
1 'polypeptide(L)'
;MVRIRHRQGRHFMDEEGRMFWINGPEAFCYLSEQRQWRSGLTFLEILEWKQCAPSGLVSQRFASLVQACEAFEHNQVIWSHDLYLRRMGDQMALHRSLDDYRPTAMKLAEAAGARVLPAPWAVSGQSQAQVVLCCEWPAPSRSQDLAHPKRRRRKRSGSPVLQTASFMEPVR
;
A
#
# COMPACT_ATOMS: atom_id res chain seq x y z
N MET A 1 15.08 -20.28 -0.97
CA MET A 1 13.69 -20.39 -0.48
C MET A 1 13.54 -19.25 0.52
N VAL A 2 12.66 -18.29 0.27
CA VAL A 2 12.46 -17.17 1.20
C VAL A 2 11.61 -17.70 2.36
N ARG A 3 11.96 -17.41 3.61
CA ARG A 3 11.20 -17.90 4.78
C ARG A 3 10.69 -16.74 5.62
N ILE A 4 9.56 -16.96 6.29
CA ILE A 4 9.04 -16.00 7.26
C ILE A 4 9.86 -16.13 8.55
N ARG A 5 10.65 -15.11 8.88
CA ARG A 5 11.49 -15.10 10.08
C ARG A 5 10.72 -14.63 11.31
N HIS A 6 9.92 -13.58 11.16
CA HIS A 6 9.10 -13.02 12.24
C HIS A 6 7.67 -12.83 11.74
N ARG A 7 6.68 -13.16 12.57
CA ARG A 7 5.26 -12.97 12.24
C ARG A 7 4.46 -12.59 13.48
N GLN A 8 3.62 -11.57 13.34
CA GLN A 8 2.62 -11.20 14.33
C GLN A 8 1.30 -10.91 13.62
N GLY A 9 0.33 -11.81 13.82
CA GLY A 9 -0.97 -11.74 13.17
C GLY A 9 -0.83 -11.67 11.64
N ARG A 10 -1.15 -10.50 11.07
CA ARG A 10 -1.16 -10.24 9.63
C ARG A 10 0.09 -9.53 9.12
N HIS A 11 1.12 -9.37 9.94
CA HIS A 11 2.36 -8.74 9.54
C HIS A 11 3.50 -9.74 9.69
N PHE A 12 4.44 -9.72 8.77
CA PHE A 12 5.62 -10.56 8.86
C PHE A 12 6.84 -9.93 8.20
N MET A 13 8.01 -10.44 8.58
CA MET A 13 9.32 -10.08 8.03
C MET A 13 10.03 -11.35 7.58
N ASP A 14 10.66 -11.31 6.42
CA ASP A 14 11.44 -12.42 5.88
C ASP A 14 12.88 -12.46 6.42
N GLU A 15 13.65 -13.44 5.95
CA GLU A 15 15.06 -13.61 6.33
C GLU A 15 15.94 -12.44 5.86
N GLU A 16 15.58 -11.80 4.74
CA GLU A 16 16.28 -10.63 4.20
C GLU A 16 15.88 -9.31 4.89
N GLY A 17 14.94 -9.34 5.83
CA GLY A 17 14.45 -8.17 6.56
C GLY A 17 13.41 -7.34 5.79
N ARG A 18 12.88 -7.84 4.68
CA ARG A 18 11.75 -7.20 3.99
C ARG A 18 10.47 -7.45 4.78
N MET A 19 9.60 -6.47 4.82
CA MET A 19 8.34 -6.55 5.55
C MET A 19 7.15 -6.70 4.62
N PHE A 20 6.15 -7.43 5.08
CA PHE A 20 4.92 -7.68 4.35
C PHE A 20 3.71 -7.63 5.27
N TRP A 21 2.61 -7.09 4.73
CA TRP A 21 1.29 -7.06 5.38
C TRP A 21 0.31 -7.94 4.59
N ILE A 22 -0.54 -8.68 5.31
CA ILE A 22 -1.66 -9.42 4.76
C ILE A 22 -2.92 -8.57 4.89
N ASN A 23 -3.41 -8.07 3.76
CA ASN A 23 -4.51 -7.13 3.68
C ASN A 23 -5.80 -7.84 3.25
N GLY A 24 -6.93 -7.19 3.51
CA GLY A 24 -8.25 -7.66 3.09
C GLY A 24 -8.88 -8.72 4.01
N PRO A 25 -10.05 -9.24 3.64
CA PRO A 25 -10.73 -10.31 4.36
C PRO A 25 -9.95 -11.62 4.32
N GLU A 26 -10.18 -12.51 5.29
CA GLU A 26 -9.48 -13.80 5.37
C GLU A 26 -9.66 -14.67 4.13
N ALA A 27 -10.87 -14.72 3.57
CA ALA A 27 -11.18 -15.49 2.35
C ALA A 27 -10.74 -14.79 1.05
N PHE A 28 -10.19 -13.57 1.13
CA PHE A 28 -9.86 -12.76 -0.03
C PHE A 28 -8.71 -11.79 0.25
N CYS A 29 -7.63 -12.34 0.80
CA CYS A 29 -6.49 -11.56 1.24
C CYS A 29 -5.43 -11.42 0.15
N TYR A 30 -4.54 -10.44 0.32
CA TYR A 30 -3.36 -10.26 -0.52
C TYR A 30 -2.19 -9.72 0.30
N LEU A 31 -0.97 -9.97 -0.17
CA LEU A 31 0.26 -9.49 0.42
C LEU A 31 0.60 -8.11 -0.16
N SER A 32 1.09 -7.21 0.69
CA SER A 32 1.73 -5.98 0.25
C SER A 32 3.06 -5.78 0.97
N GLU A 33 4.10 -5.44 0.23
CA GLU A 33 5.40 -5.12 0.80
C GLU A 33 5.38 -3.74 1.46
N GLN A 34 6.04 -3.66 2.61
CA GLN A 34 6.24 -2.44 3.39
C GLN A 34 7.71 -2.05 3.38
N ARG A 35 7.98 -0.82 2.93
CA ARG A 35 9.29 -0.19 3.00
C ARG A 35 9.48 0.38 4.41
N GLN A 36 10.50 -0.11 5.10
CA GLN A 36 10.90 0.44 6.39
C GLN A 36 11.43 1.87 6.21
N TRP A 37 11.11 2.75 7.14
CA TRP A 37 11.59 4.13 7.12
C TRP A 37 12.97 4.33 7.71
N ARG A 38 13.31 3.48 8.69
CA ARG A 38 14.54 3.54 9.45
C ARG A 38 15.12 2.15 9.50
N SER A 39 16.43 2.06 9.37
CA SER A 39 17.18 0.83 9.62
C SER A 39 17.38 0.62 11.12
N GLY A 40 17.74 -0.61 11.50
CA GLY A 40 18.13 -0.94 12.88
C GLY A 40 16.96 -1.12 13.86
N LEU A 41 15.72 -1.01 13.40
CA LEU A 41 14.54 -1.30 14.22
C LEU A 41 14.22 -2.79 14.21
N THR A 42 13.80 -3.31 15.36
CA THR A 42 13.26 -4.66 15.48
C THR A 42 11.86 -4.74 14.84
N PHE A 43 11.44 -5.95 14.48
CA PHE A 43 10.11 -6.18 13.90
C PHE A 43 8.97 -5.62 14.78
N LEU A 44 9.06 -5.79 16.10
CA LEU A 44 8.04 -5.28 17.03
C LEU A 44 8.03 -3.75 17.11
N GLU A 45 9.21 -3.12 17.14
CA GLU A 45 9.29 -1.65 17.14
C GLU A 45 8.70 -1.05 15.86
N ILE A 46 8.90 -1.69 14.71
CA ILE A 46 8.32 -1.22 13.45
C ILE A 46 6.78 -1.28 13.51
N LEU A 47 6.22 -2.34 14.08
CA LEU A 47 4.76 -2.48 14.22
C LEU A 47 4.18 -1.50 15.24
N GLU A 48 4.82 -1.39 16.40
CA GLU A 48 4.40 -0.48 17.47
C GLU A 48 4.43 0.97 16.98
N TRP A 49 5.58 1.40 16.45
CA TRP A 49 5.82 2.79 16.02
C TRP A 49 5.46 3.05 14.56
N LYS A 50 4.77 2.11 13.91
CA LYS A 50 4.33 2.18 12.51
C LYS A 50 5.41 2.70 11.54
N GLN A 51 6.67 2.26 11.70
CA GLN A 51 7.84 2.81 10.97
C GLN A 51 8.00 2.26 9.55
N CYS A 52 6.90 2.23 8.79
CA CYS A 52 6.91 1.73 7.42
C CYS A 52 5.81 2.36 6.55
N ALA A 53 6.00 2.28 5.24
CA ALA A 53 5.06 2.72 4.23
C ALA A 53 4.91 1.65 3.14
N PRO A 54 3.76 1.59 2.45
CA PRO A 54 3.61 0.66 1.33
C PRO A 54 4.64 0.96 0.23
N SER A 55 5.31 -0.07 -0.30
CA SER A 55 6.21 0.11 -1.45
C SER A 55 5.46 0.20 -2.79
N GLY A 56 4.20 -0.25 -2.77
CA GLY A 56 3.38 -0.47 -3.96
C GLY A 56 3.56 -1.86 -4.58
N LEU A 57 4.42 -2.72 -4.05
CA LEU A 57 4.50 -4.12 -4.47
C LEU A 57 3.38 -4.93 -3.78
N VAL A 58 2.52 -5.56 -4.58
CA VAL A 58 1.37 -6.34 -4.11
C VAL A 58 1.28 -7.69 -4.83
N SER A 59 0.74 -8.69 -4.15
CA SER A 59 0.55 -10.03 -4.71
C SER A 59 -0.77 -10.18 -5.46
N GLN A 60 -0.95 -11.35 -6.09
CA GLN A 60 -2.28 -11.88 -6.38
C GLN A 60 -3.10 -12.08 -5.09
N ARG A 61 -4.40 -12.35 -5.25
CA ARG A 61 -5.29 -12.68 -4.13
C ARG A 61 -5.20 -14.15 -3.75
N PHE A 62 -5.42 -14.43 -2.48
CA PHE A 62 -5.45 -15.76 -1.88
C PHE A 62 -6.79 -16.02 -1.20
N ALA A 63 -7.19 -17.29 -1.18
CA ALA A 63 -8.42 -17.77 -0.56
C ALA A 63 -8.30 -17.94 0.96
N SER A 64 -7.09 -17.86 1.52
CA SER A 64 -6.86 -17.90 2.97
C SER A 64 -5.52 -17.27 3.35
N LEU A 65 -5.37 -16.93 4.63
CA LEU A 65 -4.09 -16.48 5.19
C LEU A 65 -3.01 -17.57 5.10
N VAL A 66 -3.39 -18.82 5.31
CA VAL A 66 -2.49 -19.98 5.24
C VAL A 66 -1.92 -20.11 3.84
N GLN A 67 -2.79 -20.06 2.82
CA GLN A 67 -2.38 -20.14 1.42
C GLN A 67 -1.44 -18.98 1.05
N ALA A 68 -1.70 -17.76 1.54
CA ALA A 68 -0.84 -16.62 1.28
C ALA A 68 0.57 -16.81 1.88
N CYS A 69 0.66 -17.31 3.11
CA CYS A 69 1.94 -17.60 3.77
C CYS A 69 2.69 -18.74 3.07
N GLU A 70 2.02 -19.85 2.74
CA GLU A 70 2.65 -20.96 2.02
C GLU A 70 3.14 -20.52 0.64
N ALA A 71 2.35 -19.76 -0.11
CA ALA A 71 2.78 -19.25 -1.41
C ALA A 71 4.01 -18.36 -1.28
N PHE A 72 4.11 -17.54 -0.22
CA PHE A 72 5.29 -16.74 0.06
C PHE A 72 6.53 -17.61 0.31
N GLU A 73 6.43 -18.58 1.22
CA GLU A 73 7.59 -19.42 1.59
C GLU A 73 8.07 -20.35 0.48
N HIS A 74 7.17 -20.72 -0.45
CA HIS A 74 7.49 -21.54 -1.61
C HIS A 74 7.84 -20.71 -2.86
N ASN A 75 7.99 -19.39 -2.76
CA ASN A 75 8.26 -18.49 -3.88
C ASN A 75 7.23 -18.58 -5.04
N GLN A 76 5.96 -18.77 -4.70
CA GLN A 76 4.83 -18.90 -5.64
C GLN A 76 3.99 -17.62 -5.75
N VAL A 77 4.46 -16.52 -5.16
CA VAL A 77 3.79 -15.22 -5.24
C VAL A 77 4.07 -14.55 -6.57
N ILE A 78 3.00 -14.11 -7.24
CA ILE A 78 3.06 -13.28 -8.44
C ILE A 78 2.96 -11.83 -7.96
N TRP A 79 4.04 -11.09 -8.13
CA TRP A 79 4.11 -9.70 -7.72
C TRP A 79 3.68 -8.75 -8.83
N SER A 80 3.01 -7.68 -8.45
CA SER A 80 2.58 -6.59 -9.34
C SER A 80 2.73 -5.25 -8.63
N HIS A 81 2.76 -4.16 -9.41
CA HIS A 81 2.86 -2.81 -8.86
C HIS A 81 1.50 -2.11 -8.84
N ASP A 82 1.05 -1.79 -7.63
CA ASP A 82 -0.05 -0.85 -7.40
C ASP A 82 0.52 0.58 -7.37
N LEU A 83 0.23 1.35 -8.42
CA LEU A 83 0.72 2.72 -8.58
C LEU A 83 0.12 3.69 -7.55
N TYR A 84 -1.08 3.41 -7.04
CA TYR A 84 -1.70 4.24 -6.02
C TYR A 84 -0.99 4.04 -4.68
N LEU A 85 -0.80 2.79 -4.26
CA LEU A 85 -0.07 2.47 -3.03
C LEU A 85 1.38 2.93 -3.08
N ARG A 86 2.04 2.83 -4.25
CA ARG A 86 3.39 3.37 -4.43
C ARG A 86 3.42 4.88 -4.17
N ARG A 87 2.54 5.65 -4.83
CA ARG A 87 2.47 7.11 -4.66
C ARG A 87 2.13 7.50 -3.23
N MET A 88 1.20 6.78 -2.61
CA MET A 88 0.86 6.98 -1.20
C MET A 88 2.09 6.77 -0.32
N GLY A 89 2.83 5.67 -0.51
CA GLY A 89 4.03 5.39 0.27
C GLY A 89 5.12 6.44 0.10
N ASP A 90 5.31 6.92 -1.13
CA ASP A 90 6.26 7.99 -1.42
C ASP A 90 5.81 9.32 -0.76
N GLN A 91 4.52 9.63 -0.75
CA GLN A 91 3.98 10.79 -0.02
C GLN A 91 4.15 10.66 1.50
N MET A 92 3.91 9.48 2.07
CA MET A 92 4.15 9.22 3.49
C MET A 92 5.63 9.41 3.85
N ALA A 93 6.53 8.97 2.97
CA ALA A 93 7.97 9.13 3.17
C ALA A 93 8.41 10.61 3.09
N LEU A 94 7.82 11.40 2.19
CA LEU A 94 8.11 12.84 2.05
C LEU A 94 7.61 13.67 3.23
N HIS A 95 6.42 13.35 3.77
CA HIS A 95 5.78 14.15 4.81
C HIS A 95 6.04 13.63 6.24
N ARG A 96 6.85 12.58 6.41
CA ARG A 96 7.11 12.02 7.74
C ARG A 96 7.83 13.03 8.64
N SER A 97 7.22 13.32 9.78
CA SER A 97 7.86 14.00 10.91
C SER A 97 8.46 12.99 11.90
N LEU A 98 9.24 13.50 12.86
CA LEU A 98 9.75 12.67 13.96
C LEU A 98 8.63 12.14 14.87
N ASP A 99 7.47 12.81 14.88
CA ASP A 99 6.36 12.57 15.82
C ASP A 99 5.13 11.90 15.18
N ASP A 100 5.09 11.80 13.85
CA ASP A 100 3.89 11.39 13.07
C ASP A 100 3.41 9.97 13.37
N TYR A 101 4.27 9.16 13.99
CA TYR A 101 4.01 7.75 14.19
C TYR A 101 4.13 7.31 15.65
N ARG A 102 4.15 8.28 16.56
CA ARG A 102 3.99 7.99 17.99
C ARG A 102 2.61 7.35 18.21
N PRO A 103 2.54 6.13 18.78
CA PRO A 103 1.28 5.45 19.04
C PRO A 103 0.30 6.33 19.80
N THR A 104 -0.98 6.27 19.45
CA THR A 104 -2.02 7.06 20.14
C THR A 104 -2.03 6.80 21.65
N ALA A 105 -1.85 5.55 22.06
CA ALA A 105 -1.73 5.18 23.47
C ALA A 105 -0.58 5.93 24.17
N MET A 106 0.55 6.13 23.49
CA MET A 106 1.70 6.87 24.01
C MET A 106 1.47 8.37 24.05
N LYS A 107 0.72 8.94 23.09
CA LYS A 107 0.28 10.36 23.14
C LYS A 107 -0.68 10.59 24.31
N LEU A 108 -1.62 9.68 24.52
CA LEU A 108 -2.59 9.75 25.62
C LEU A 108 -1.91 9.57 26.99
N ALA A 109 -0.96 8.64 27.10
CA ALA A 109 -0.20 8.42 28.33
C ALA A 109 0.62 9.66 28.73
N GLU A 110 1.29 10.31 27.76
CA GLU A 110 2.01 11.56 28.00
C GLU A 110 1.08 12.69 28.43
N ALA A 111 -0.07 12.85 27.76
CA ALA A 111 -1.07 13.84 28.14
C ALA A 111 -1.62 13.61 29.56
N ALA A 112 -1.63 12.35 30.02
CA ALA A 112 -1.98 11.97 31.39
C ALA A 112 -0.81 12.12 32.39
N GLY A 113 0.33 12.66 31.97
CA GLY A 113 1.52 12.87 32.82
C GLY A 113 2.35 11.60 33.08
N ALA A 114 2.06 10.50 32.40
CA ALA A 114 2.84 9.27 32.54
C ALA A 114 4.21 9.40 31.86
N ARG A 115 5.22 8.71 32.39
CA ARG A 115 6.50 8.56 31.68
C ARG A 115 6.28 7.70 30.46
N VAL A 116 6.61 8.24 29.29
CA VAL A 116 6.48 7.55 28.02
C VAL A 116 7.85 7.12 27.51
N LEU A 117 7.92 5.91 26.94
CA LEU A 117 9.14 5.42 26.33
C LEU A 117 9.56 6.34 25.18
N PRO A 118 10.84 6.75 25.10
CA PRO A 118 11.33 7.51 23.98
C PRO A 118 11.27 6.66 22.70
N ALA A 119 11.17 7.32 21.55
CA ALA A 119 11.30 6.62 20.28
C ALA A 119 12.65 5.90 20.21
N PRO A 120 12.71 4.66 19.71
CA PRO A 120 13.95 3.87 19.74
C PRO A 120 15.09 4.51 18.92
N TRP A 121 14.75 5.28 17.88
CA TRP A 121 15.71 6.06 17.09
C TRP A 121 16.11 7.42 17.69
N ALA A 122 15.54 7.81 18.84
CA ALA A 122 15.94 9.03 19.55
C ALA A 122 17.08 8.77 20.55
N VAL A 123 17.23 7.52 21.02
CA VAL A 123 18.24 7.12 22.01
C VAL A 123 19.57 6.77 21.33
N SER A 124 19.52 6.27 20.11
CA SER A 124 20.69 6.05 19.28
C SER A 124 21.08 7.38 18.64
N GLY A 125 22.23 7.94 19.01
CA GLY A 125 22.89 9.06 18.31
C GLY A 125 23.31 8.74 16.87
N GLN A 126 22.65 7.77 16.22
CA GLN A 126 22.81 7.42 14.83
C GLN A 126 22.11 8.49 13.99
N SER A 127 22.94 9.42 13.52
CA SER A 127 22.61 10.33 12.42
C SER A 127 21.83 9.59 11.34
N GLN A 128 20.74 10.21 10.92
CA GLN A 128 19.80 9.74 9.91
C GLN A 128 20.54 9.23 8.67
N ALA A 129 20.73 7.91 8.57
CA ALA A 129 20.95 7.31 7.27
C ALA A 129 19.61 7.45 6.53
N GLN A 130 19.45 8.55 5.79
CA GLN A 130 18.46 8.62 4.73
C GLN A 130 18.69 7.39 3.86
N VAL A 131 17.78 6.42 3.94
CA VAL A 131 17.75 5.33 2.97
C VAL A 131 17.58 6.01 1.62
N VAL A 132 18.66 6.01 0.85
CA VAL A 132 18.70 6.52 -0.52
C VAL A 132 17.55 5.86 -1.28
N LEU A 133 16.72 6.68 -1.91
CA LEU A 133 15.74 6.27 -2.90
C LEU A 133 16.48 5.58 -4.08
N CYS A 134 16.89 4.33 -3.92
CA CYS A 134 17.41 3.53 -5.02
C CYS A 134 16.23 2.97 -5.82
N CYS A 135 15.68 3.82 -6.67
CA CYS A 135 15.03 3.43 -7.92
C CYS A 135 15.42 4.49 -8.94
N GLU A 136 16.62 4.37 -9.53
CA GLU A 136 16.85 5.02 -10.81
C GLU A 136 15.83 4.44 -11.79
N TRP A 137 14.91 5.31 -12.22
CA TRP A 137 14.00 4.99 -13.29
C TRP A 137 14.86 4.77 -14.55
N PRO A 138 14.65 3.70 -15.34
CA PRO A 138 15.24 3.68 -16.67
C PRO A 138 14.75 4.92 -17.39
N ALA A 139 15.69 5.75 -17.87
CA ALA A 139 15.38 6.92 -18.67
C ALA A 139 14.39 6.51 -19.77
N PRO A 140 13.35 7.31 -20.06
CA PRO A 140 12.43 6.98 -21.13
C PRO A 140 13.24 6.94 -22.43
N SER A 141 13.51 5.72 -22.91
CA SER A 141 13.94 5.53 -24.28
C SER A 141 12.84 6.10 -25.17
N ARG A 142 13.27 6.97 -26.09
CA ARG A 142 12.41 7.70 -27.02
C ARG A 142 11.27 6.82 -27.53
N SER A 143 10.07 7.30 -27.25
CA SER A 143 8.77 6.97 -27.82
C SER A 143 8.81 6.01 -29.01
N GLN A 144 8.37 4.77 -28.81
CA GLN A 144 7.53 4.12 -29.80
C GLN A 144 6.11 4.13 -29.24
N ASP A 145 5.28 4.97 -29.83
CA ASP A 145 3.87 5.10 -29.50
C ASP A 145 3.16 3.76 -29.71
N LEU A 146 2.99 2.99 -28.63
CA LEU A 146 2.07 1.86 -28.62
C LEU A 146 0.66 2.44 -28.66
N ALA A 147 0.06 2.43 -29.85
CA ALA A 147 -1.29 2.91 -30.09
C ALA A 147 -2.29 2.23 -29.15
N HIS A 148 -2.82 2.99 -28.19
CA HIS A 148 -3.95 2.55 -27.39
C HIS A 148 -5.16 2.25 -28.29
N PRO A 149 -5.86 1.11 -28.09
CA PRO A 149 -7.07 0.82 -28.86
C PRO A 149 -8.13 1.88 -28.53
N LYS A 150 -8.41 2.75 -29.51
CA LYS A 150 -9.45 3.78 -29.40
C LYS A 150 -10.80 3.12 -29.17
N ARG A 151 -11.41 3.42 -28.02
CA ARG A 151 -12.79 3.06 -27.67
C ARG A 151 -13.75 3.48 -28.79
N ARG A 152 -14.29 2.50 -29.51
CA ARG A 152 -15.22 2.70 -30.63
C ARG A 152 -16.54 3.29 -30.12
N ARG A 153 -16.69 4.60 -30.25
CA ARG A 153 -17.92 5.35 -29.96
C ARG A 153 -19.00 4.91 -30.95
N ARG A 154 -20.01 4.15 -30.49
CA ARG A 154 -21.18 3.78 -31.32
C ARG A 154 -21.85 5.08 -31.79
N LYS A 155 -21.78 5.35 -33.09
CA LYS A 155 -22.60 6.38 -33.75
C LYS A 155 -24.04 5.88 -33.76
N ARG A 156 -24.96 6.61 -33.11
CA ARG A 156 -26.39 6.55 -33.43
C ARG A 156 -26.57 7.32 -34.75
N SER A 157 -26.86 6.63 -35.84
CA SER A 157 -27.40 7.23 -37.07
C SER A 157 -28.86 7.65 -36.84
N GLY A 158 -29.24 8.78 -37.42
CA GLY A 158 -30.40 9.60 -37.03
C GLY A 158 -31.77 9.24 -37.62
N SER A 159 -32.80 9.75 -36.92
CA SER A 159 -33.98 10.56 -37.32
C SER A 159 -34.66 10.32 -38.69
N PRO A 160 -36.01 10.45 -38.84
CA PRO A 160 -36.76 11.63 -38.40
C PRO A 160 -38.22 11.45 -37.91
N VAL A 161 -38.73 12.61 -37.48
CA VAL A 161 -40.04 13.09 -37.00
C VAL A 161 -41.27 12.59 -37.77
N LEU A 162 -42.38 12.35 -37.04
CA LEU A 162 -43.74 12.74 -37.46
C LEU A 162 -44.51 13.29 -36.24
N GLN A 163 -44.98 14.53 -36.39
CA GLN A 163 -45.89 15.26 -35.50
C GLN A 163 -47.33 14.73 -35.63
N THR A 164 -48.09 14.76 -34.53
CA THR A 164 -49.50 15.23 -34.38
C THR A 164 -49.98 14.84 -32.98
N ALA A 165 -50.10 15.77 -32.03
CA ALA A 165 -51.22 16.67 -31.75
C ALA A 165 -52.26 16.08 -30.76
N SER A 166 -52.37 16.76 -29.61
CA SER A 166 -53.56 16.97 -28.75
C SER A 166 -54.32 15.77 -28.14
N PHE A 167 -54.38 15.68 -26.80
CA PHE A 167 -55.57 16.09 -26.02
C PHE A 167 -55.35 15.99 -24.48
N MET A 168 -55.95 16.96 -23.77
CA MET A 168 -56.32 17.00 -22.34
C MET A 168 -57.07 15.72 -21.91
N GLU A 169 -57.23 15.25 -20.67
CA GLU A 169 -57.16 15.73 -19.27
C GLU A 169 -57.17 14.47 -18.35
N PRO A 170 -57.09 14.59 -17.01
CA PRO A 170 -56.97 13.45 -16.08
C PRO A 170 -58.34 12.85 -15.72
N VAL A 171 -58.34 11.57 -15.35
CA VAL A 171 -59.52 10.92 -14.76
C VAL A 171 -59.64 11.34 -13.29
N ARG A 172 -60.57 12.26 -13.01
CA ARG A 172 -61.68 12.08 -12.05
C ARG A 172 -62.87 12.92 -12.48
#